data_AF-X1FPM1-F1
#
_entry.id   AF-X1FPM1-F1
#
_cell.length_a   1.000
_cell.length_b   1.000
_cell.length_c   1.000
_cell.angle_alpha   90.00
_cell.angle_beta   90.00
_cell.angle_gamma   90.00
#
_symmetry.space_group_name_H-M   'P 1'
#
loop_
_entity.id
_entity.type
_entity.pdbx_description
1 polymer ?
#
loop_
_entity_poly.entity_id
_entity_poly.type
_entity_poly.pdbx_seq_one_letter_code
_entity_poly.pdbx_strand_id
1 'polypeptide(L)'
;YRKHYIQIITMIISLLVLIIGKKIKFDLIHAHFMYRPGYIAAVLGRILDKPVVVTAHGSDIHQNLYDESGLFRKRTINTMRWTRGIIGVSQSLKNMIAEEGFGYKTFVIPAGFSGSKFFAMDTKECRDKLFLDTNIKILLFIGNLVAVKGVDILIKAFKIVQSKMDNAELMVIG
;
A
#
# COMPACT_ATOMS: atom_id res chain seq x y z
N TYR A 1 -14.29 -16.37 9.52
CA TYR A 1 -13.41 -16.27 10.71
C TYR A 1 -12.47 -17.45 10.94
N ARG A 2 -12.93 -18.71 11.15
CA ARG A 2 -12.03 -19.86 11.46
C ARG A 2 -10.86 -20.07 10.47
N LYS A 3 -11.10 -19.93 9.16
CA LYS A 3 -10.05 -20.06 8.13
C LYS A 3 -8.89 -19.06 8.30
N HIS A 4 -9.16 -17.82 8.75
CA HIS A 4 -8.11 -16.80 8.93
C HIS A 4 -7.18 -17.09 10.12
N TYR A 5 -7.71 -17.67 11.18
CA TYR A 5 -6.91 -18.02 12.36
C TYR A 5 -5.94 -19.16 12.05
N ILE A 6 -6.42 -20.19 11.36
CA ILE A 6 -5.58 -21.32 10.93
C ILE A 6 -4.43 -20.80 10.07
N GLN A 7 -4.70 -19.94 9.08
CA GLN A 7 -3.67 -19.36 8.23
C GLN A 7 -2.59 -18.57 9.00
N ILE A 8 -2.97 -17.80 10.01
CA ILE A 8 -1.99 -17.02 10.80
C ILE A 8 -1.10 -17.97 11.61
N ILE A 9 -1.70 -18.95 12.28
CA ILE A 9 -0.96 -19.93 13.09
C ILE A 9 -0.02 -20.74 12.20
N THR A 10 -0.50 -21.23 11.06
CA THR A 10 0.34 -21.99 10.12
C THR A 10 1.48 -21.14 9.59
N MET A 11 1.25 -19.87 9.21
CA MET A 11 2.32 -18.97 8.79
C MET A 11 3.37 -18.71 9.87
N ILE A 12 2.95 -18.51 11.12
CA ILE A 12 3.87 -18.33 12.26
C ILE A 12 4.73 -19.60 12.43
N ILE A 13 4.11 -20.78 12.46
CA ILE A 13 4.81 -22.06 12.61
C ILE A 13 5.77 -22.27 11.45
N SER A 14 5.33 -22.07 10.19
CA SER A 14 6.17 -22.24 9.01
C SER A 14 7.38 -21.30 9.02
N LEU A 15 7.19 -20.04 9.42
CA LEU A 15 8.30 -19.09 9.54
C LEU A 15 9.27 -19.47 10.66
N LEU A 16 8.77 -19.91 11.82
CA LEU A 16 9.63 -20.41 12.90
C LEU A 16 10.44 -21.64 12.46
N VAL A 17 9.80 -22.61 11.82
CA VAL A 17 10.46 -23.80 11.27
C VAL A 17 11.52 -23.40 10.25
N LEU A 18 11.23 -22.44 9.37
CA LEU A 18 12.19 -21.94 8.40
C LEU A 18 13.38 -21.25 9.07
N ILE A 19 13.12 -20.31 9.99
CA ILE A 19 14.15 -19.53 10.69
C ILE A 19 15.07 -20.45 11.49
N ILE A 20 14.50 -21.35 12.28
CA ILE A 20 15.25 -22.26 13.15
C ILE A 20 15.94 -23.33 12.30
N GLY A 21 15.21 -23.99 11.39
CA GLY A 21 15.72 -25.09 10.57
C GLY A 21 16.82 -24.65 9.59
N LYS A 22 16.74 -23.42 9.07
CA LYS A 22 17.79 -22.83 8.21
C LYS A 22 18.81 -22.01 8.98
N LYS A 23 18.70 -21.90 10.31
CA LYS A 23 19.58 -21.10 11.18
C LYS A 23 19.75 -19.65 10.67
N ILE A 24 18.66 -19.03 10.22
CA ILE A 24 18.67 -17.67 9.67
C ILE A 24 19.01 -16.70 10.79
N LYS A 25 20.08 -15.92 10.63
CA LYS A 25 20.48 -14.86 11.55
C LYS A 25 19.99 -13.51 11.03
N PHE A 26 19.40 -12.73 11.92
CA PHE A 26 18.92 -11.38 11.62
C PHE A 26 18.81 -10.55 12.90
N ASP A 27 18.86 -9.23 12.74
CA ASP A 27 18.83 -8.27 13.84
C ASP A 27 17.47 -7.62 14.02
N LEU A 28 16.62 -7.63 12.98
CA LEU A 28 15.29 -7.05 12.99
C LEU A 28 14.35 -7.75 12.03
N ILE A 29 13.04 -7.62 12.27
CA ILE A 29 11.99 -8.06 11.35
C ILE A 29 11.35 -6.81 10.74
N HIS A 30 11.34 -6.71 9.42
CA HIS A 30 10.61 -5.66 8.70
C HIS A 30 9.46 -6.29 7.91
N ALA A 31 8.23 -5.88 8.20
CA ALA A 31 7.05 -6.32 7.47
C ALA A 31 6.36 -5.16 6.75
N HIS A 32 5.73 -5.46 5.63
CA HIS A 32 4.88 -4.53 4.88
C HIS A 32 3.41 -4.89 5.11
N PHE A 33 2.56 -3.88 5.30
CA PHE A 33 1.17 -3.95 5.76
C PHE A 33 1.02 -4.29 7.25
N MET A 34 0.23 -3.50 7.99
CA MET A 34 -0.04 -3.68 9.42
C MET A 34 -0.72 -5.01 9.76
N TYR A 35 -1.58 -5.47 8.85
CA TYR A 35 -2.25 -6.75 8.93
C TYR A 35 -2.39 -7.32 7.52
N ARG A 36 -2.20 -8.63 7.29
CA ARG A 36 -1.76 -9.73 8.19
C ARG A 36 -0.25 -9.81 8.49
N PRO A 37 0.68 -9.56 7.56
CA PRO A 37 2.11 -9.81 7.79
C PRO A 37 2.70 -8.98 8.95
N GLY A 38 2.29 -7.73 9.14
CA GLY A 38 2.71 -6.92 10.29
C GLY A 38 2.36 -7.57 11.63
N TYR A 39 1.14 -8.12 11.77
CA TYR A 39 0.72 -8.83 12.98
C TYR A 39 1.55 -10.10 13.22
N ILE A 40 1.79 -10.89 12.16
CA ILE A 40 2.63 -12.09 12.23
C ILE A 40 4.06 -11.72 12.65
N ALA A 41 4.64 -10.69 12.03
CA ALA A 41 5.96 -10.19 12.37
C ALA A 41 6.05 -9.69 13.81
N ALA A 42 5.02 -8.97 14.28
CA ALA A 42 4.95 -8.51 15.66
C ALA A 42 4.91 -9.66 16.67
N VAL A 43 4.16 -10.74 16.37
CA VAL A 43 4.15 -11.96 17.20
C VAL A 43 5.51 -12.65 17.17
N LEU A 44 6.10 -12.84 16.00
CA LEU A 44 7.42 -13.47 15.85
C LEU A 44 8.53 -12.68 16.54
N GLY A 45 8.51 -11.35 16.46
CA GLY A 45 9.47 -10.50 17.15
C GLY A 45 9.45 -10.68 18.66
N ARG A 46 8.26 -10.92 19.25
CA ARG A 46 8.15 -11.25 20.67
C ARG A 46 8.65 -12.65 21.00
N ILE A 47 8.39 -13.64 20.14
CA ILE A 47 8.84 -15.03 20.34
C ILE A 47 10.37 -15.14 20.23
N LEU A 48 10.96 -14.40 19.29
CA LEU A 48 12.38 -14.48 18.94
C LEU A 48 13.24 -13.41 19.63
N ASP A 49 12.63 -12.54 20.43
CA ASP A 49 13.24 -11.36 21.05
C ASP A 49 13.97 -10.47 20.03
N LYS A 50 13.24 -10.05 18.98
CA LYS A 50 13.75 -9.22 17.88
C LYS A 50 12.90 -7.97 17.68
N PRO A 51 13.53 -6.80 17.45
CA PRO A 51 12.80 -5.58 17.12
C PRO A 51 12.05 -5.73 15.80
N VAL A 52 10.85 -5.16 15.73
CA VAL A 52 9.99 -5.20 14.55
C VAL A 52 9.70 -3.79 14.04
N VAL A 53 9.87 -3.58 12.74
CA VAL A 53 9.43 -2.38 12.02
C VAL A 53 8.35 -2.78 11.04
N VAL A 54 7.30 -1.96 10.90
CA VAL A 54 6.22 -2.23 9.93
C VAL A 54 5.93 -1.01 9.07
N THR A 55 5.83 -1.23 7.76
CA THR A 55 5.40 -0.21 6.80
C THR A 55 3.90 -0.33 6.50
N ALA A 56 3.14 0.72 6.78
CA ALA A 56 1.73 0.88 6.40
C ALA A 56 1.63 1.51 5.00
N HIS A 57 0.82 0.91 4.13
CA HIS A 57 0.71 1.29 2.70
C HIS A 57 -0.58 2.04 2.36
N GLY A 58 -1.58 2.02 3.24
CA GLY A 58 -2.81 2.79 3.07
C GLY A 58 -4.04 1.95 3.31
N SER A 59 -4.35 1.04 2.38
CA SER A 59 -5.55 0.19 2.44
C SER A 59 -5.61 -0.63 3.73
N ASP A 60 -4.47 -1.04 4.26
CA ASP A 60 -4.36 -1.75 5.53
C ASP A 60 -4.70 -0.89 6.76
N ILE A 61 -4.56 0.42 6.68
CA ILE A 61 -5.01 1.31 7.77
C ILE A 61 -6.48 1.68 7.54
N HIS A 62 -6.81 2.15 6.34
CA HIS A 62 -8.14 2.63 5.98
C HIS A 62 -9.24 1.56 6.07
N GLN A 63 -8.90 0.28 5.91
CA GLN A 63 -9.89 -0.80 6.02
C GLN A 63 -9.87 -1.43 7.43
N ASN A 64 -8.68 -1.73 7.97
CA ASN A 64 -8.62 -2.51 9.21
C ASN A 64 -9.03 -1.72 10.44
N LEU A 65 -8.82 -0.40 10.49
CA LEU A 65 -9.22 0.41 11.64
C LEU A 65 -10.74 0.59 11.77
N TYR A 66 -11.48 0.42 10.67
CA TYR A 66 -12.93 0.58 10.58
C TYR A 66 -13.65 -0.76 10.32
N ASP A 67 -12.97 -1.87 10.56
CA ASP A 67 -13.56 -3.21 10.49
C ASP A 67 -14.66 -3.38 11.54
N GLU A 68 -15.89 -3.56 11.08
CA GLU A 68 -17.09 -3.75 11.91
C GLU A 68 -16.98 -4.97 12.84
N SER A 69 -16.21 -6.00 12.45
CA SER A 69 -16.01 -7.18 13.28
C SER A 69 -15.06 -6.94 14.46
N GLY A 70 -14.34 -5.81 14.46
CA GLY A 70 -13.36 -5.41 15.48
C GLY A 70 -12.08 -6.25 15.53
N LEU A 71 -12.03 -7.39 14.83
CA LEU A 71 -10.89 -8.31 14.88
C LEU A 71 -9.67 -7.74 14.18
N PHE A 72 -9.84 -7.18 12.98
CA PHE A 72 -8.74 -6.59 12.23
C PHE A 72 -8.26 -5.31 12.88
N ARG A 73 -9.17 -4.52 13.47
CA ARG A 73 -8.81 -3.37 14.30
C ARG A 73 -7.94 -3.81 15.48
N LYS A 74 -8.41 -4.76 16.30
CA LYS A 74 -7.67 -5.26 17.47
C LYS A 74 -6.27 -5.76 17.09
N ARG A 75 -6.14 -6.51 16.00
CA ARG A 75 -4.84 -7.02 15.53
C ARG A 75 -3.93 -5.92 14.99
N THR A 76 -4.48 -4.96 14.26
CA THR A 76 -3.75 -3.79 13.77
C THR A 76 -3.20 -2.96 14.92
N ILE A 77 -4.02 -2.69 15.94
CA ILE A 77 -3.59 -2.00 17.17
C ILE A 77 -2.53 -2.80 17.92
N ASN A 78 -2.65 -4.13 18.00
CA ASN A 78 -1.62 -4.98 18.59
C ASN A 78 -0.30 -4.93 17.80
N THR A 79 -0.36 -4.94 16.47
CA THR A 79 0.82 -4.71 15.61
C THR A 79 1.48 -3.39 15.99
N MET A 80 0.72 -2.29 15.95
CA MET A 80 1.23 -0.96 16.29
C MET A 80 1.86 -0.93 17.69
N ARG A 81 1.22 -1.57 18.66
CA ARG A 81 1.72 -1.64 20.05
C ARG A 81 3.04 -2.40 20.14
N TRP A 82 3.16 -3.56 19.50
CA TRP A 82 4.30 -4.47 19.67
C TRP A 82 5.48 -4.18 18.75
N THR A 83 5.31 -3.35 17.72
CA THR A 83 6.42 -2.92 16.85
C THR A 83 7.23 -1.80 17.49
N ARG A 84 8.54 -1.81 17.23
CA ARG A 84 9.48 -0.76 17.64
C ARG A 84 9.32 0.52 16.83
N GLY A 85 9.01 0.40 15.54
CA GLY A 85 8.82 1.54 14.65
C GLY A 85 7.77 1.27 13.58
N ILE A 86 7.12 2.33 13.15
CA ILE A 86 6.11 2.30 12.09
C ILE A 86 6.55 3.25 10.98
N ILE A 87 6.43 2.82 9.74
CA ILE A 87 6.66 3.66 8.57
C ILE A 87 5.31 3.86 7.87
N GLY A 88 4.87 5.10 7.73
CA GLY A 88 3.74 5.46 6.87
C GLY A 88 4.24 5.99 5.53
N VAL A 89 3.63 5.59 4.43
CA VAL A 89 4.02 6.09 3.09
C VAL A 89 3.55 7.51 2.79
N SER A 90 2.82 8.15 3.71
CA SER A 90 2.37 9.54 3.58
C SER A 90 2.15 10.19 4.95
N GLN A 91 2.11 11.53 4.97
CA GLN A 91 1.76 12.28 6.18
C GLN A 91 0.33 11.98 6.65
N SER A 92 -0.61 11.79 5.71
CA SER A 92 -1.99 11.39 6.02
C SER A 92 -2.03 10.07 6.79
N LEU A 93 -1.25 9.06 6.37
CA LEU A 93 -1.16 7.79 7.09
C LEU A 93 -0.57 7.95 8.48
N LYS A 94 0.49 8.76 8.62
CA LYS A 94 1.06 9.06 9.94
C LYS A 94 0.03 9.71 10.87
N ASN A 95 -0.80 10.62 10.37
CA ASN A 95 -1.83 11.28 11.17
C ASN A 95 -2.87 10.28 11.67
N MET A 96 -3.39 9.40 10.81
CA MET A 96 -4.33 8.35 11.25
C MET A 96 -3.72 7.40 12.30
N ILE A 97 -2.44 7.05 12.15
CA ILE A 97 -1.73 6.21 13.15
C ILE A 97 -1.50 6.99 14.45
N ALA A 98 -1.33 8.31 14.37
CA ALA A 98 -1.20 9.18 15.53
C ALA A 98 -2.51 9.32 16.31
N GLU A 99 -3.66 9.34 15.64
CA GLU A 99 -4.99 9.32 16.28
C GLU A 99 -5.19 8.06 17.14
N GLU A 100 -4.58 6.94 16.75
CA GLU A 100 -4.57 5.70 17.55
C GLU A 100 -3.49 5.69 18.67
N GLY A 101 -2.77 6.80 18.87
CA GLY A 101 -1.79 6.98 19.94
C GLY A 101 -0.36 6.52 19.62
N PHE A 102 -0.04 6.20 18.36
CA PHE A 102 1.27 5.66 17.96
C PHE A 102 2.12 6.61 17.11
N GLY A 103 1.78 7.89 17.06
CA GLY A 103 2.47 8.91 16.26
C GLY A 103 3.94 9.09 16.64
N TYR A 104 4.28 8.92 17.93
CA TYR A 104 5.63 9.11 18.49
C TYR A 104 6.69 8.15 17.94
N LYS A 105 6.25 7.00 17.40
CA LYS A 105 7.14 5.99 16.77
C LYS A 105 6.81 5.76 15.30
N THR A 106 6.13 6.72 14.68
CA THR A 106 5.74 6.68 13.27
C THR A 106 6.53 7.68 12.43
N PHE A 107 7.17 7.18 11.38
CA PHE A 107 8.00 7.94 10.45
C PHE A 107 7.36 7.96 9.06
N VAL A 108 7.53 9.04 8.31
CA VAL A 108 7.03 9.14 6.94
C VAL A 108 8.16 8.81 5.98
N ILE A 109 7.99 7.72 5.21
CA ILE A 109 8.91 7.36 4.13
C ILE A 109 8.04 7.01 2.91
N PRO A 110 7.92 7.93 1.93
CA PRO A 110 7.12 7.69 0.73
C PRO A 110 7.64 6.52 -0.11
N ALA A 111 6.76 5.95 -0.92
CA ALA A 111 7.18 5.00 -1.94
C ALA A 111 8.11 5.70 -2.96
N GLY A 112 9.31 5.16 -3.13
CA GLY A 112 10.24 5.66 -4.14
C GLY A 112 9.84 5.24 -5.56
N PHE A 113 10.38 5.95 -6.56
CA PHE A 113 10.34 5.54 -7.95
C PHE A 113 11.77 5.48 -8.52
N SER A 114 11.93 4.77 -9.63
CA SER A 114 13.23 4.64 -10.30
C SER A 114 13.32 5.61 -11.46
N GLY A 115 14.21 6.60 -11.36
CA GLY A 115 14.44 7.59 -12.43
C GLY A 115 14.98 6.97 -13.72
N SER A 116 15.62 5.79 -13.68
CA SER A 116 16.02 5.06 -14.88
C SER A 116 14.87 4.36 -15.59
N LYS A 117 13.72 4.20 -14.94
CA LYS A 117 12.48 3.63 -15.53
C LYS A 117 11.44 4.71 -15.84
N PHE A 118 11.37 5.74 -15.01
CA PHE A 118 10.43 6.85 -15.13
C PHE A 118 11.20 8.14 -15.28
N PHE A 119 11.33 8.59 -16.52
CA PHE A 119 11.98 9.83 -16.89
C PHE A 119 11.19 10.50 -18.02
N ALA A 120 11.35 11.81 -18.15
CA ALA A 120 10.74 12.55 -19.24
C ALA A 120 11.37 12.11 -20.58
N MET A 121 10.52 11.82 -21.54
CA MET A 121 10.90 11.49 -22.92
C MET A 121 10.33 12.55 -23.87
N ASP A 122 10.87 12.62 -25.08
CA ASP A 122 10.31 13.47 -26.11
C ASP A 122 8.86 13.05 -26.42
N THR A 123 7.94 14.02 -26.40
CA THR A 123 6.51 13.72 -26.52
C THR A 123 6.15 13.25 -27.93
N LYS A 124 6.83 13.78 -28.96
CA LYS A 124 6.56 13.39 -30.35
C LYS A 124 7.05 11.97 -30.59
N GLU A 125 8.27 11.65 -30.16
CA GLU A 125 8.83 10.30 -30.26
C GLU A 125 7.95 9.26 -29.57
N CYS A 126 7.45 9.56 -28.36
CA CYS A 126 6.52 8.68 -27.66
C CYS A 126 5.20 8.48 -28.40
N ARG A 127 4.64 9.55 -28.97
CA ARG A 127 3.39 9.47 -29.75
C ARG A 127 3.59 8.66 -31.03
N ASP A 128 4.67 8.90 -31.75
CA ASP A 128 5.02 8.15 -32.97
C ASP A 128 5.16 6.65 -32.67
N LYS A 129 5.86 6.29 -31.58
CA LYS A 129 6.03 4.89 -31.12
C LYS A 129 4.72 4.22 -30.72
N LEU A 130 3.76 4.97 -30.19
CA LEU A 130 2.46 4.47 -29.75
C LEU A 130 1.38 4.63 -30.82
N PHE A 131 1.72 5.12 -32.01
CA PHE A 131 0.79 5.44 -33.09
C PHE A 131 -0.35 6.37 -32.66
N LEU A 132 -0.04 7.36 -31.82
CA LEU A 132 -0.99 8.35 -31.30
C LEU A 132 -0.95 9.62 -32.14
N ASP A 133 -2.11 10.16 -32.49
CA ASP A 133 -2.21 11.44 -33.21
C ASP A 133 -1.58 12.57 -32.38
N THR A 134 -0.76 13.41 -33.02
CA THR A 134 -0.13 14.57 -32.39
C THR A 134 -1.10 15.75 -32.20
N ASN A 135 -2.23 15.77 -32.92
CA ASN A 135 -3.22 16.84 -32.89
C ASN A 135 -4.28 16.69 -31.79
N ILE A 136 -4.31 15.55 -31.09
CA ILE A 136 -5.24 15.29 -29.98
C ILE A 136 -4.63 15.59 -28.61
N LYS A 137 -5.48 16.10 -27.71
CA LYS A 137 -5.18 16.28 -26.29
C LYS A 137 -5.58 15.01 -25.54
N ILE A 138 -4.58 14.29 -25.02
CA ILE A 138 -4.81 13.04 -24.29
C ILE A 138 -4.84 13.34 -22.81
N LEU A 139 -5.96 13.00 -22.16
CA LEU A 139 -6.07 12.88 -20.72
C LEU A 139 -5.83 11.42 -20.35
N LEU A 140 -4.78 11.14 -19.58
CA LEU A 140 -4.37 9.79 -19.23
C LEU A 140 -4.72 9.46 -17.78
N PHE A 141 -5.35 8.31 -17.56
CA PHE A 141 -5.50 7.68 -16.27
C PHE A 141 -4.80 6.32 -16.27
N ILE A 142 -3.99 6.06 -15.25
CA ILE A 142 -3.34 4.77 -15.02
C ILE A 142 -3.63 4.32 -13.59
N GLY A 143 -4.28 3.16 -13.45
CA GLY A 143 -4.47 2.49 -12.16
C GLY A 143 -5.63 1.51 -12.16
N ASN A 144 -5.69 0.65 -11.14
CA ASN A 144 -6.74 -0.37 -11.03
C ASN A 144 -8.14 0.23 -11.13
N LEU A 145 -9.02 -0.42 -11.88
CA LEU A 145 -10.42 -0.01 -12.08
C LEU A 145 -11.32 -0.40 -10.90
N VAL A 146 -11.04 0.18 -9.74
CA VAL A 146 -11.84 0.00 -8.50
C VAL A 146 -12.53 1.30 -8.11
N ALA A 147 -13.70 1.22 -7.47
CA ALA A 147 -14.55 2.38 -7.17
C ALA A 147 -13.81 3.53 -6.46
N VAL A 148 -12.91 3.21 -5.51
CA VAL A 148 -12.14 4.23 -4.77
C VAL A 148 -11.20 5.06 -5.66
N LYS A 149 -10.93 4.63 -6.91
CA LYS A 149 -10.14 5.38 -7.89
C LYS A 149 -10.98 6.36 -8.72
N GLY A 150 -12.30 6.32 -8.62
CA GLY A 150 -13.20 7.33 -9.19
C GLY A 150 -13.17 7.44 -10.72
N VAL A 151 -12.88 6.34 -11.43
CA VAL A 151 -12.86 6.33 -12.91
C VAL A 151 -14.24 6.67 -13.49
N ASP A 152 -15.31 6.30 -12.80
CA ASP A 152 -16.68 6.68 -13.18
C ASP A 152 -16.90 8.20 -13.09
N ILE A 153 -16.35 8.85 -12.06
CA ILE A 153 -16.36 10.30 -11.89
C ILE A 153 -15.52 10.95 -13.01
N LEU A 154 -14.36 10.39 -13.31
CA LEU A 154 -13.47 10.85 -14.38
C LEU A 154 -14.18 10.83 -15.75
N ILE A 155 -14.87 9.74 -16.09
CA ILE A 155 -15.62 9.61 -17.35
C ILE A 155 -16.74 10.66 -17.43
N LYS A 156 -17.50 10.84 -16.34
CA LYS A 156 -18.58 11.85 -16.27
C LYS A 156 -18.02 13.27 -16.44
N ALA A 157 -16.89 13.58 -15.81
CA ALA A 157 -16.22 14.85 -15.96
C ALA A 157 -15.68 15.04 -17.39
N PHE A 158 -15.14 13.99 -17.99
CA PHE A 158 -14.61 14.05 -19.35
C PHE A 158 -15.67 14.34 -20.40
N LYS A 159 -16.93 13.91 -20.20
CA LYS A 159 -18.06 14.31 -21.06
C LYS A 159 -18.22 15.83 -21.15
N ILE A 160 -17.96 16.55 -20.06
CA ILE A 160 -18.02 18.02 -20.01
C ILE A 160 -16.82 18.65 -20.74
N VAL A 161 -15.65 18.00 -20.67
CA VAL A 161 -14.46 18.43 -21.42
C VAL A 161 -14.70 18.28 -22.92
N GLN A 162 -15.19 17.11 -23.34
CA GLN A 162 -15.46 16.80 -24.74
C GLN A 162 -16.48 17.76 -25.36
N SER A 163 -17.48 18.23 -24.60
CA SER A 163 -18.45 19.23 -25.11
C SER A 163 -17.85 20.63 -25.34
N LYS A 164 -16.60 20.86 -24.95
CA LYS A 164 -15.88 22.15 -25.13
C LYS A 164 -14.63 22.00 -25.99
N MET A 165 -14.20 20.77 -26.27
CA MET A 165 -12.96 20.46 -26.98
C MET A 165 -13.13 19.15 -27.74
N ASP A 166 -13.35 19.26 -29.05
CA ASP A 166 -13.62 18.12 -29.92
C ASP A 166 -12.39 17.23 -30.14
N ASN A 167 -11.17 17.77 -29.96
CA ASN A 167 -9.91 17.04 -30.11
C ASN A 167 -9.33 16.52 -28.78
N ALA A 168 -10.17 16.23 -27.79
CA ALA A 168 -9.76 15.63 -26.52
C ALA A 168 -10.11 14.13 -26.48
N GLU A 169 -9.18 13.31 -25.98
CA GLU A 169 -9.39 11.88 -25.73
C GLU A 169 -9.02 11.49 -24.31
N LEU A 170 -9.83 10.62 -23.69
CA LEU A 170 -9.55 10.03 -22.39
C LEU A 170 -9.02 8.60 -22.58
N MET A 171 -7.77 8.38 -22.20
CA MET A 171 -7.12 7.08 -22.20
C MET A 171 -7.10 6.50 -20.79
N VAL A 172 -7.73 5.35 -20.58
CA VAL A 172 -7.80 4.65 -19.29
C VAL A 172 -7.05 3.34 -19.38
N ILE A 173 -6.06 3.17 -18.51
CA ILE A 173 -5.24 1.96 -18.37
C ILE A 173 -5.43 1.43 -16.94
N GLY A 174 -5.84 0.17 -16.77
CA GLY A 174 -6.09 -0.39 -15.43
C GLY A 174 -6.11 -1.89 -15.33
#